data_AF-A0A0F4JVS1-F1
#
_entry.id   AF-A0A0F4JVS1-F1
#
_cell.length_a   1.000
_cell.length_b   1.000
_cell.length_c   1.000
_cell.angle_alpha   90.00
_cell.angle_beta   90.00
_cell.angle_gamma   90.00
#
_symmetry.space_group_name_H-M   'P 1'
#
loop_
_entity.id
_entity.type
_entity.pdbx_description
1 polymer ?
#
loop_
_entity_poly.entity_id
_entity_poly.type
_entity_poly.pdbx_seq_one_letter_code
_entity_poly.pdbx_strand_id
1 'polypeptide(L)'
;MAYDEWERAGHQLVGVLDSSCWWLGDWLKYGKDHYTDRYQRGIRAAGLSYQTLRNYAWVSRRFDLARRRPALSFQHHAELASLPAREQDLWLDRAEQRQWTTKQLRAALRATRQGGQPARTPAEPSRRLEVPGSRVQWWHKAAQQQGVDFEQWVMAALDSAAASALEEPADREEQKESVSA
;
A
#
# COMPACT_ATOMS: atom_id res chain seq x y z
N MET A 1 -10.77 -26.70 35.06
CA MET A 1 -10.43 -26.51 33.62
C MET A 1 -9.05 -27.12 33.43
N ALA A 2 -8.96 -28.19 32.64
CA ALA A 2 -7.67 -28.82 32.35
C ALA A 2 -6.87 -27.92 31.39
N TYR A 3 -5.54 -27.94 31.48
CA TYR A 3 -4.66 -27.11 30.63
C TYR A 3 -4.99 -27.22 29.14
N ASP A 4 -5.25 -28.44 28.66
CA ASP A 4 -5.58 -28.74 27.26
C ASP A 4 -6.92 -28.11 26.79
N GLU A 5 -7.84 -27.87 27.71
CA GLU A 5 -9.11 -27.20 27.40
C GLU A 5 -8.91 -25.69 27.23
N TRP A 6 -8.11 -25.09 28.12
CA TRP A 6 -7.71 -23.69 28.03
C TRP A 6 -6.88 -23.41 26.77
N GLU A 7 -5.93 -24.29 26.44
CA GLU A 7 -5.10 -24.19 25.24
C GLU A 7 -5.93 -24.29 23.94
N ARG A 8 -6.87 -25.25 23.87
CA ARG A 8 -7.79 -25.38 22.73
C ARG A 8 -8.66 -24.14 22.56
N ALA A 9 -9.18 -23.57 23.65
CA ALA A 9 -9.93 -22.33 23.60
C ALA A 9 -9.08 -21.16 23.06
N GLY A 10 -7.81 -21.08 23.47
CA GLY A 10 -6.85 -20.12 22.93
C GLY A 10 -6.67 -20.23 21.41
N HIS A 11 -6.47 -21.45 20.90
CA HIS A 11 -6.36 -21.69 19.45
C HIS A 11 -7.62 -21.30 18.67
N GLN A 12 -8.81 -21.59 19.21
CA GLN A 12 -10.07 -21.19 18.59
C GLN A 12 -10.23 -19.67 18.53
N LEU A 13 -9.88 -18.96 19.62
CA LEU A 13 -9.91 -17.50 19.66
C LEU A 13 -9.00 -16.88 18.60
N VAL A 14 -7.79 -17.41 18.42
CA VAL A 14 -6.88 -16.96 17.37
C VAL A 14 -7.49 -17.17 15.98
N GLY A 15 -8.12 -18.32 15.73
CA GLY A 15 -8.81 -18.59 14.47
C GLY A 15 -9.97 -17.61 14.19
N VAL A 16 -10.75 -17.26 15.21
CA VAL A 16 -11.83 -16.26 15.10
C VAL A 16 -11.26 -14.87 14.80
N LEU A 17 -10.19 -14.47 15.50
CA LEU A 17 -9.54 -13.17 15.26
C LEU A 17 -9.00 -13.09 13.83
N ASP A 18 -8.33 -14.13 13.34
CA ASP A 18 -7.82 -14.18 11.98
C ASP A 18 -8.95 -14.09 10.93
N SER A 19 -10.02 -14.86 11.13
CA SER A 19 -11.20 -14.85 10.27
C SER A 19 -11.91 -13.48 10.27
N SER A 20 -11.94 -12.80 11.41
CA SER A 20 -12.56 -11.49 11.55
C SER A 20 -11.89 -10.42 10.68
N CYS A 21 -10.57 -10.54 10.45
CA CYS A 21 -9.83 -9.65 9.56
C CYS A 21 -10.33 -9.77 8.12
N TRP A 22 -10.56 -11.00 7.66
CA TRP A 22 -11.16 -11.27 6.35
C TRP A 22 -12.59 -10.74 6.25
N TRP A 23 -13.44 -11.04 7.23
CA TRP A 23 -14.85 -10.60 7.20
C TRP A 23 -14.98 -9.08 7.17
N LEU A 24 -14.19 -8.36 7.97
CA LEU A 24 -14.18 -6.90 7.97
C LEU A 24 -13.68 -6.34 6.62
N GLY A 25 -12.63 -6.96 6.05
CA GLY A 25 -12.10 -6.56 4.76
C GLY A 25 -13.10 -6.79 3.61
N ASP A 26 -13.79 -7.93 3.60
CA ASP A 26 -14.80 -8.28 2.61
C ASP A 26 -16.04 -7.39 2.73
N TRP A 27 -16.50 -7.13 3.95
CA TRP A 27 -17.60 -6.20 4.21
C TRP A 27 -17.29 -4.79 3.69
N LEU A 28 -16.07 -4.29 3.91
CA LEU A 28 -15.61 -2.99 3.36
C LEU A 28 -15.40 -3.00 1.84
N LYS A 29 -15.00 -4.15 1.27
CA LYS A 29 -14.91 -4.35 -0.18
C LYS A 29 -16.30 -4.22 -0.81
N TYR A 30 -17.29 -4.94 -0.27
CA TYR A 30 -18.69 -4.90 -0.72
C TYR A 30 -19.31 -3.50 -0.58
N GLY A 31 -19.09 -2.84 0.56
CA GLY A 31 -19.65 -1.52 0.82
C GLY A 31 -19.09 -0.40 -0.06
N LYS A 32 -18.03 -0.63 -0.85
CA LYS A 32 -17.39 0.39 -1.68
C LYS A 32 -18.37 1.07 -2.63
N ASP A 33 -19.21 0.28 -3.28
CA ASP A 33 -20.07 0.75 -4.38
C ASP A 33 -21.44 1.23 -3.87
N HIS A 34 -21.77 0.94 -2.61
CA HIS A 34 -23.09 1.20 -2.01
C HIS A 34 -23.07 2.27 -0.91
N TYR A 35 -21.91 2.51 -0.27
CA TYR A 35 -21.82 3.38 0.90
C TYR A 35 -20.55 4.23 0.90
N THR A 36 -20.72 5.55 0.82
CA THR A 36 -19.63 6.55 0.89
C THR A 36 -19.03 6.65 2.30
N ASP A 37 -19.82 6.39 3.35
CA ASP A 37 -19.43 6.49 4.77
C ASP A 37 -18.96 5.17 5.40
N ARG A 38 -18.77 4.11 4.60
CA ARG A 38 -18.47 2.74 5.07
C ARG A 38 -17.33 2.65 6.08
N TYR A 39 -16.29 3.48 5.94
CA TYR A 39 -15.17 3.49 6.87
C TYR A 39 -15.54 4.11 8.22
N GLN A 40 -16.34 5.19 8.25
CA GLN A 40 -16.83 5.75 9.51
C GLN A 40 -17.73 4.75 10.25
N ARG A 41 -18.56 3.99 9.51
CA ARG A 41 -19.36 2.90 10.06
C ARG A 41 -18.48 1.75 10.58
N GLY A 42 -17.47 1.36 9.82
CA GLY A 42 -16.53 0.31 10.22
C GLY A 42 -15.73 0.66 11.48
N ILE A 43 -15.25 1.90 11.58
CA ILE A 43 -14.53 2.39 12.77
C ILE A 43 -15.45 2.34 14.00
N ARG A 44 -16.69 2.84 13.87
CA ARG A 44 -17.68 2.80 14.97
C ARG A 44 -18.05 1.37 15.38
N ALA A 45 -18.19 0.46 14.43
CA ALA A 45 -18.63 -0.90 14.70
C ALA A 45 -17.51 -1.80 15.26
N ALA A 46 -16.29 -1.69 14.72
CA ALA A 46 -15.17 -2.57 15.07
C ALA A 46 -14.22 -1.98 16.12
N GLY A 47 -14.28 -0.66 16.39
CA GLY A 47 -13.32 0.01 17.27
C GLY A 47 -11.89 0.06 16.73
N LEU A 48 -11.70 -0.22 15.42
CA LEU A 48 -10.40 -0.26 14.77
C LEU A 48 -10.07 1.05 14.06
N SER A 49 -8.78 1.35 13.95
CA SER A 49 -8.32 2.52 13.20
C SER A 49 -8.69 2.45 11.72
N TYR A 50 -8.86 3.61 11.08
CA TYR A 50 -9.04 3.71 9.63
C TYR A 50 -7.96 2.95 8.86
N GLN A 51 -6.70 3.09 9.26
CA GLN A 51 -5.57 2.47 8.58
C GLN A 51 -5.63 0.95 8.63
N THR A 52 -6.03 0.37 9.77
CA THR A 52 -6.21 -1.07 9.94
C THR A 52 -7.31 -1.60 9.01
N LEU A 53 -8.47 -0.94 9.01
CA LEU A 53 -9.61 -1.30 8.16
C LEU A 53 -9.28 -1.17 6.67
N ARG A 54 -8.56 -0.11 6.28
CA ARG A 54 -8.05 0.07 4.92
C ARG A 54 -7.10 -1.04 4.51
N ASN A 55 -6.22 -1.48 5.41
CA ASN A 55 -5.33 -2.61 5.18
C ASN A 55 -6.12 -3.91 4.98
N TYR A 56 -7.12 -4.18 5.83
CA TYR A 56 -7.97 -5.37 5.69
C TYR A 56 -8.71 -5.40 4.36
N ALA A 57 -9.31 -4.29 3.96
CA ALA A 57 -9.98 -4.17 2.67
C ALA A 57 -9.00 -4.34 1.49
N TRP A 58 -7.77 -3.82 1.62
CA TRP A 58 -6.75 -3.96 0.57
C TRP A 58 -6.30 -5.41 0.39
N VAL A 59 -5.95 -6.12 1.47
CA VAL A 59 -5.57 -7.55 1.39
C VAL A 59 -6.73 -8.39 0.87
N SER A 60 -7.96 -8.16 1.33
CA SER A 60 -9.15 -8.91 0.89
C SER A 60 -9.48 -8.69 -0.59
N ARG A 61 -9.06 -7.57 -1.19
CA ARG A 61 -9.13 -7.34 -2.65
C ARG A 61 -8.05 -8.07 -3.43
N ARG A 62 -6.90 -8.36 -2.81
CA ARG A 62 -5.78 -9.07 -3.43
C ARG A 62 -5.99 -10.60 -3.40
N PHE A 63 -6.74 -11.09 -2.41
CA PHE A 63 -7.01 -12.52 -2.23
C PHE A 63 -8.52 -12.76 -2.15
N ASP A 64 -9.11 -13.09 -3.31
CA ASP A 64 -10.47 -13.63 -3.35
C ASP A 64 -10.54 -14.97 -2.60
N LEU A 65 -11.74 -15.37 -2.20
CA LEU A 65 -11.97 -16.50 -1.28
C LEU A 65 -11.24 -17.78 -1.72
N ALA A 66 -11.23 -18.10 -3.02
CA ALA A 66 -10.58 -19.28 -3.59
C ALA A 66 -9.04 -19.27 -3.49
N ARG A 67 -8.42 -18.10 -3.32
CA ARG A 67 -6.96 -17.94 -3.19
C ARG A 67 -6.48 -17.89 -1.73
N ARG A 68 -7.40 -17.87 -0.76
CA ARG A 68 -7.05 -17.86 0.66
C ARG A 68 -6.67 -19.28 1.10
N ARG A 69 -5.48 -19.44 1.69
CA ARG A 69 -5.03 -20.74 2.21
C ARG A 69 -5.48 -20.87 3.67
N PRO A 70 -6.35 -21.83 4.02
CA PRO A 70 -6.88 -21.95 5.38
C PRO A 70 -5.79 -22.31 6.42
N ALA A 71 -4.69 -22.92 5.98
CA ALA A 71 -3.53 -23.19 6.84
C ALA A 71 -2.68 -21.94 7.13
N LEU A 72 -2.92 -20.81 6.45
CA LEU A 72 -2.13 -19.59 6.57
C LEU A 72 -2.99 -18.44 7.10
N SER A 73 -2.47 -17.73 8.10
CA SER A 73 -3.15 -16.58 8.69
C SER A 73 -3.32 -15.42 7.70
N PHE A 74 -4.26 -14.53 7.99
CA PHE A 74 -4.44 -13.23 7.32
C PHE A 74 -3.11 -12.47 7.17
N GLN A 75 -2.26 -12.52 8.20
CA GLN A 75 -0.98 -11.82 8.17
C GLN A 75 -0.03 -12.38 7.09
N HIS A 76 -0.01 -13.69 6.82
CA HIS A 76 0.78 -14.24 5.72
C HIS A 76 0.39 -13.60 4.39
N HIS A 77 -0.92 -13.49 4.16
CA HIS A 77 -1.46 -12.86 2.97
C HIS A 77 -1.11 -11.35 2.93
N ALA A 78 -1.17 -10.67 4.07
CA ALA A 78 -0.81 -9.25 4.17
C ALA A 78 0.65 -8.97 3.78
N GLU A 79 1.61 -9.84 4.15
CA GLU A 79 3.02 -9.69 3.73
C GLU A 79 3.20 -9.78 2.21
N LEU A 80 2.33 -10.54 1.54
CA LEU A 80 2.44 -10.86 0.12
C LEU A 80 1.54 -9.97 -0.76
N ALA A 81 0.58 -9.27 -0.16
CA ALA A 81 -0.45 -8.52 -0.89
C ALA A 81 0.11 -7.49 -1.89
N SER A 82 1.33 -6.98 -1.68
CA SER A 82 2.00 -6.05 -2.61
C SER A 82 2.67 -6.72 -3.81
N LEU A 83 2.94 -8.02 -3.76
CA LEU A 83 3.58 -8.77 -4.84
C LEU A 83 2.61 -9.04 -6.01
N PRO A 84 3.12 -9.35 -7.21
CA PRO A 84 2.31 -9.87 -8.32
C PRO A 84 1.61 -11.19 -7.94
N ALA A 85 0.42 -11.44 -8.51
CA ALA A 85 -0.41 -12.60 -8.15
C ALA A 85 0.34 -13.95 -8.25
N ARG A 86 1.13 -14.15 -9.31
CA ARG A 86 1.95 -15.36 -9.49
C ARG A 86 2.98 -15.54 -8.36
N GLU A 87 3.63 -14.46 -7.93
CA GLU A 87 4.58 -14.52 -6.82
C GLU A 87 3.87 -14.77 -5.49
N GLN A 88 2.70 -14.16 -5.28
CA GLN A 88 1.88 -14.43 -4.10
C GLN A 88 1.59 -15.93 -3.96
N ASP A 89 1.07 -16.56 -5.01
CA ASP A 89 0.70 -17.98 -4.99
C ASP A 89 1.92 -18.86 -4.70
N LEU A 90 3.05 -18.58 -5.36
CA LEU A 90 4.31 -19.31 -5.13
C LEU A 90 4.81 -19.18 -3.68
N TRP A 91 4.67 -18.01 -3.05
CA TRP A 91 5.06 -17.81 -1.66
C TRP A 91 4.08 -18.41 -0.67
N LEU A 92 2.78 -18.38 -0.98
CA LEU A 92 1.74 -19.05 -0.18
C LEU A 92 1.96 -20.57 -0.19
N ASP A 93 2.16 -21.17 -1.36
CA ASP A 93 2.40 -22.62 -1.48
C ASP A 93 3.65 -23.04 -0.70
N ARG A 94 4.73 -22.26 -0.78
CA ARG A 94 5.96 -22.51 0.00
C ARG A 94 5.73 -22.38 1.51
N ALA A 95 4.98 -21.36 1.92
CA ALA A 95 4.69 -21.14 3.33
C ALA A 95 3.83 -22.28 3.91
N GLU A 96 2.83 -22.74 3.15
CA GLU A 96 1.97 -23.85 3.54
C GLU A 96 2.75 -25.18 3.57
N GLN A 97 3.49 -25.51 2.51
CA GLN A 97 4.28 -26.76 2.45
C GLN A 97 5.33 -26.86 3.56
N ARG A 98 5.94 -25.74 3.94
CA ARG A 98 6.99 -25.69 4.96
C ARG A 98 6.47 -25.29 6.34
N GLN A 99 5.16 -25.12 6.48
CA GLN A 99 4.50 -24.70 7.72
C GLN A 99 5.19 -23.47 8.33
N TRP A 100 5.50 -22.48 7.48
CA TRP A 100 6.19 -21.29 7.91
C TRP A 100 5.30 -20.40 8.77
N THR A 101 5.91 -19.84 9.81
CA THR A 101 5.39 -18.66 10.50
C THR A 101 5.55 -17.43 9.60
N THR A 102 4.77 -16.37 9.89
CA THR A 102 4.88 -15.10 9.17
C THR A 102 6.31 -14.51 9.28
N LYS A 103 6.98 -14.73 10.41
CA LYS A 103 8.37 -14.30 10.62
C LYS A 103 9.34 -15.01 9.67
N GLN A 104 9.18 -16.32 9.47
CA GLN A 104 9.99 -17.09 8.53
C GLN A 104 9.70 -16.68 7.09
N LEU A 105 8.43 -16.44 6.74
CA LEU A 105 8.06 -15.90 5.42
C LEU A 105 8.75 -14.55 5.15
N ARG A 106 8.70 -13.60 6.10
CA ARG A 106 9.42 -12.31 5.97
C ARG A 106 10.93 -12.48 5.83
N ALA A 107 11.53 -13.45 6.54
CA ALA A 107 12.95 -13.72 6.42
C ALA A 107 13.30 -14.25 5.01
N ALA A 108 12.51 -15.18 4.49
CA ALA A 108 12.72 -15.75 3.15
C ALA A 108 12.53 -14.71 2.03
N LEU A 109 11.53 -13.83 2.15
CA LEU A 109 11.33 -12.71 1.22
C LEU A 109 12.53 -11.76 1.20
N ARG A 110 13.08 -11.44 2.38
CA ARG A 110 14.28 -10.59 2.50
C ARG A 110 15.51 -11.24 1.87
N ALA A 111 15.74 -12.52 2.14
CA ALA A 111 16.86 -13.27 1.56
C ALA A 111 16.80 -13.29 0.02
N THR A 112 15.61 -13.46 -0.56
CA THR A 112 15.42 -13.48 -2.02
C THR A 112 15.73 -12.13 -2.66
N ARG A 113 15.38 -11.02 -2.00
CA ARG A 113 15.71 -9.67 -2.46
C ARG A 113 17.22 -9.38 -2.41
N GLN A 114 17.93 -9.98 -1.46
CA GLN A 114 19.39 -9.79 -1.30
C GLN A 114 20.19 -10.70 -2.24
N GLY A 115 19.71 -11.92 -2.54
CA GLY A 115 20.40 -12.86 -3.43
C GLY A 115 20.13 -12.67 -4.93
N GLY A 116 19.24 -11.75 -5.32
CA GLY A 116 18.76 -11.57 -6.70
C GLY A 116 18.95 -10.17 -7.27
N GLN A 117 19.81 -9.32 -6.71
CA GLN A 117 20.11 -8.01 -7.29
C GLN A 117 21.27 -8.10 -8.29
N PRO A 118 21.06 -8.07 -9.63
CA PRO A 118 21.94 -7.25 -10.44
C PRO A 118 21.76 -5.80 -9.96
N ALA A 119 22.84 -5.01 -9.97
CA ALA A 119 22.83 -3.62 -9.55
C ALA A 119 21.63 -2.90 -10.18
N ARG A 120 20.59 -2.63 -9.39
CA ARG A 120 19.61 -1.62 -9.75
C ARG A 120 20.42 -0.35 -9.90
N THR A 121 20.39 0.27 -11.08
CA THR A 121 20.71 1.69 -11.21
C THR A 121 20.03 2.38 -10.02
N PRO A 122 20.75 3.15 -9.18
CA PRO A 122 20.14 3.75 -8.02
C PRO A 122 18.97 4.61 -8.51
N ALA A 123 17.74 4.13 -8.33
CA ALA A 123 16.61 5.03 -8.27
C ALA A 123 16.96 5.94 -7.10
N GLU A 124 17.12 7.24 -7.38
CA GLU A 124 17.52 8.22 -6.38
C GLU A 124 16.71 8.02 -5.10
N PRO A 125 17.31 8.19 -3.92
CA PRO A 125 16.59 8.02 -2.66
C PRO A 125 15.36 8.92 -2.69
N SER A 126 14.18 8.30 -2.82
CA SER A 126 12.90 9.01 -2.89
C SER A 126 12.70 9.75 -1.58
N ARG A 127 13.06 11.03 -1.55
CA ARG A 127 12.89 11.90 -0.39
C ARG A 127 11.41 12.19 -0.23
N ARG A 128 10.82 11.78 0.90
CA ARG A 128 9.43 12.09 1.22
C ARG A 128 9.33 13.57 1.57
N LEU A 129 8.55 14.32 0.80
CA LEU A 129 8.20 15.70 1.10
C LEU A 129 6.98 15.71 2.03
N GLU A 130 7.11 16.31 3.20
CA GLU A 130 5.94 16.62 4.04
C GLU A 130 5.27 17.90 3.54
N VAL A 131 4.03 17.77 3.08
CA VAL A 131 3.24 18.89 2.57
C VAL A 131 2.16 19.25 3.61
N PRO A 132 2.04 20.53 4.02
CA PRO A 132 0.96 20.96 4.91
C PRO A 132 -0.42 20.59 4.35
N GLY A 133 -1.30 20.08 5.21
CA GLY A 133 -2.63 19.60 4.79
C GLY A 133 -3.49 20.66 4.08
N SER A 134 -3.31 21.94 4.39
CA SER A 134 -3.98 23.06 3.70
C SER A 134 -3.61 23.14 2.22
N ARG A 135 -2.35 22.86 1.85
CA ARG A 135 -1.90 22.84 0.45
C ARG A 135 -2.45 21.63 -0.28
N VAL A 136 -2.44 20.46 0.36
CA VAL A 136 -2.99 19.22 -0.22
C VAL A 136 -4.48 19.37 -0.53
N GLN A 137 -5.25 19.97 0.38
CA GLN A 137 -6.68 20.24 0.17
C GLN A 137 -6.93 21.17 -1.03
N TRP A 138 -6.11 22.22 -1.18
CA TRP A 138 -6.22 23.16 -2.27
C TRP A 138 -5.89 22.52 -3.63
N TRP A 139 -4.84 21.70 -3.70
CA TRP A 139 -4.49 20.95 -4.91
C TRP A 139 -5.54 19.91 -5.30
N HIS A 140 -6.12 19.22 -4.32
CA HIS A 140 -7.25 18.31 -4.56
C HIS A 140 -8.44 19.02 -5.19
N LYS A 141 -8.77 20.23 -4.72
CA LYS A 141 -9.85 21.05 -5.28
C LYS A 141 -9.55 21.45 -6.74
N ALA A 142 -8.30 21.78 -7.06
CA ALA A 142 -7.87 22.11 -8.41
C ALA A 142 -7.99 20.91 -9.37
N ALA A 143 -7.51 19.73 -8.94
CA ALA A 143 -7.64 18.49 -9.71
C ALA A 143 -9.11 18.14 -10.00
N GLN A 144 -9.98 18.26 -8.98
CA GLN A 144 -11.41 18.00 -9.12
C GLN A 144 -12.10 18.97 -10.10
N GLN A 145 -11.74 20.25 -10.08
CA GLN A 145 -12.28 21.24 -11.03
C GLN A 145 -11.86 20.95 -12.48
N GLN A 146 -10.70 20.35 -12.68
CA GLN A 146 -10.21 19.93 -13.99
C GLN A 146 -10.69 18.51 -14.39
N GLY A 147 -11.37 17.80 -13.48
CA GLY A 147 -11.86 16.44 -13.73
C GLY A 147 -10.75 15.39 -13.83
N VAL A 148 -9.55 15.68 -13.34
CA VAL A 148 -8.37 14.78 -13.42
C VAL A 148 -8.13 14.13 -12.06
N ASP A 149 -7.61 12.91 -12.06
CA ASP A 149 -7.15 12.26 -10.83
C ASP A 149 -6.06 13.09 -10.15
N PHE A 150 -6.06 13.12 -8.82
CA PHE A 150 -5.14 13.97 -8.04
C PHE A 150 -3.67 13.63 -8.27
N GLU A 151 -3.31 12.35 -8.33
CA GLU A 151 -1.92 11.93 -8.54
C GLU A 151 -1.45 12.33 -9.94
N GLN A 152 -2.30 12.09 -10.94
CA GLN A 152 -2.03 12.48 -12.33
C GLN A 152 -1.91 14.00 -12.48
N TRP A 153 -2.79 14.76 -11.82
CA TRP A 153 -2.75 16.22 -11.83
C TRP A 153 -1.46 16.76 -11.21
N VAL A 154 -1.03 16.22 -10.06
CA VAL A 154 0.21 16.63 -9.39
C VAL A 154 1.43 16.36 -10.27
N MET A 155 1.51 15.17 -10.88
CA MET A 155 2.63 14.82 -11.75
C MET A 155 2.70 15.75 -12.96
N ALA A 156 1.58 15.96 -13.67
CA ALA A 156 1.54 16.83 -14.84
C ALA A 156 1.88 18.29 -14.50
N ALA A 157 1.42 18.79 -13.34
CA ALA A 157 1.74 20.14 -12.89
C ALA A 157 3.22 20.31 -12.56
N LEU A 158 3.84 19.31 -11.90
CA LEU A 158 5.27 19.32 -11.61
C LEU A 158 6.11 19.19 -12.88
N ASP A 159 5.73 18.32 -13.81
CA ASP A 159 6.40 18.14 -15.10
C ASP A 159 6.33 19.41 -15.94
N SER A 160 5.17 20.07 -15.99
CA SER A 160 5.02 21.36 -16.68
C SER A 160 5.86 22.46 -16.04
N ALA A 161 5.91 22.53 -14.70
CA ALA A 161 6.74 23.51 -14.00
C ALA A 161 8.23 23.25 -14.22
N ALA A 162 8.64 21.98 -14.27
CA ALA A 162 10.01 21.58 -14.57
C ALA A 162 10.38 21.94 -16.02
N ALA A 163 9.50 21.64 -16.98
CA ALA A 163 9.70 22.01 -18.38
C ALA A 163 9.89 23.52 -18.55
N SER A 164 9.00 24.34 -17.96
CA SER A 164 9.13 25.80 -18.01
C SER A 164 10.41 26.32 -17.34
N ALA A 165 10.86 25.69 -16.24
CA ALA A 165 12.09 26.09 -15.56
C ALA A 165 13.37 25.67 -16.30
N LEU A 166 13.30 24.61 -17.10
CA LEU A 166 14.42 24.11 -17.92
C LEU A 166 14.45 24.74 -19.32
N GLU A 167 13.35 25.34 -19.77
CA GLU A 167 13.24 26.07 -21.05
C GLU A 167 13.67 27.55 -20.95
N GLU A 168 14.03 28.09 -19.78
CA GLU A 168 14.65 29.43 -19.69
C GLU A 168 16.03 29.40 -20.41
N PRO A 169 16.19 30.13 -21.54
CA PRO A 169 17.43 30.11 -22.30
C PRO A 169 18.49 31.00 -21.65
N ALA A 170 19.74 30.66 -21.94
CA ALA A 170 20.99 31.29 -21.55
C ALA A 170 21.20 32.73 -22.10
N ASP A 171 20.17 33.58 -22.12
CA ASP A 171 20.20 34.94 -22.69
C ASP A 171 20.41 36.04 -21.63
N ARG A 172 21.28 35.80 -20.64
CA ARG A 172 21.74 36.87 -19.73
C ARG A 172 23.23 37.18 -19.79
N GLU A 173 24.02 36.47 -20.59
CA GLU A 173 25.48 36.69 -20.66
C GLU A 173 25.97 37.51 -21.87
N GLU A 174 25.24 37.63 -22.98
CA GLU A 174 25.76 38.34 -24.16
C GLU A 174 25.49 39.85 -24.23
N GLN A 175 24.74 40.46 -23.30
CA GLN A 175 24.49 41.91 -23.31
C GLN A 175 25.41 42.75 -22.41
N LYS A 176 26.48 42.17 -21.85
CA LYS A 176 27.52 42.93 -21.12
C LYS A 176 28.78 43.24 -21.94
N GLU A 177 29.00 42.63 -23.10
CA GLU A 177 30.21 42.91 -23.92
C GLU A 177 30.00 43.92 -25.07
N SER A 178 28.77 44.32 -25.40
CA SER A 178 28.51 45.24 -26.52
C SER A 178 28.37 46.73 -26.15
N VAL A 179 28.76 47.15 -24.93
CA VAL A 179 28.83 48.58 -24.54
C VAL A 179 30.28 49.01 -24.23
N SER A 180 31.26 48.32 -24.82
CA SER A 180 32.66 48.77 -24.82
C SER A 180 33.31 48.53 -26.19
N ALA A 181 32.85 49.28 -27.19
CA ALA A 181 33.60 49.57 -28.42
C ALA A 181 33.09 50.89 -29.02
#